data_AF-A0A422NP01-F1
#
_entry.id   AF-A0A422NP01-F1
#
_cell.length_a   1.000
_cell.length_b   1.000
_cell.length_c   1.000
_cell.angle_alpha   90.00
_cell.angle_beta   90.00
_cell.angle_gamma   90.00
#
_symmetry.space_group_name_H-M   'P 1'
#
loop_
_entity.id
_entity.type
_entity.pdbx_description
1 polymer ?
#
loop_
_entity_poly.entity_id
_entity_poly.type
_entity_poly.pdbx_seq_one_letter_code
_entity_poly.pdbx_strand_id
1 'polypeptide(L)'
;MLASGAVVDPLEVEGTFIKSPFIRQVFLHRENRPYPTALVVTNAKAIPSHLRKVERRDGVLIVSEREKADCIRAELRRVSQGLPARAHVHRFAFIEECTLANGVITCKYTFA
;
A
#
# COMPACT_ATOMS: atom_id res chain seq x y z
N MET A 1 -9.86 -0.13 16.81
CA MET A 1 -8.87 -0.11 17.91
C MET A 1 -7.97 -1.33 17.77
N LEU A 2 -6.70 -1.28 18.17
CA LEU A 2 -5.85 -2.48 18.21
C LEU A 2 -6.21 -3.35 19.42
N ALA A 3 -5.87 -4.64 19.38
CA ALA A 3 -6.10 -5.57 20.50
C ALA A 3 -5.43 -5.12 21.81
N SER A 4 -4.37 -4.34 21.71
CA SER A 4 -3.63 -3.77 22.84
C SER A 4 -4.31 -2.55 23.49
N GLY A 5 -5.49 -2.13 23.00
CA GLY A 5 -6.12 -0.87 23.42
C GLY A 5 -5.44 0.38 22.87
N ALA A 6 -4.32 0.22 22.15
CA ALA A 6 -3.60 1.35 21.57
C ALA A 6 -4.38 1.99 20.42
N VAL A 7 -4.45 3.31 20.46
CA VAL A 7 -4.95 4.13 19.37
C VAL A 7 -3.77 4.47 18.46
N VAL A 8 -3.94 4.16 17.18
CA VAL A 8 -3.08 4.62 16.10
C VAL A 8 -3.90 5.66 15.33
N ASP A 9 -3.31 6.69 14.73
CA ASP A 9 -4.06 7.56 13.81
C ASP A 9 -3.91 7.01 12.38
N PRO A 10 -4.99 6.60 11.69
CA PRO A 10 -4.88 6.14 10.30
C PRO A 10 -4.29 7.21 9.39
N LEU A 11 -4.63 8.49 9.60
CA LEU A 11 -4.22 9.58 8.72
C LEU A 11 -2.72 9.86 8.81
N GLU A 12 -2.15 9.79 10.01
CA GLU A 12 -0.71 9.92 10.23
C GLU A 12 0.08 8.81 9.51
N VAL A 13 -0.42 7.58 9.62
CA VAL A 13 0.21 6.40 9.03
C VAL A 13 0.11 6.43 7.50
N GLU A 14 -1.09 6.69 6.98
CA GLU A 14 -1.33 6.82 5.54
C GLU A 14 -0.53 7.99 4.95
N GLY A 15 -0.53 9.15 5.61
CA GLY A 15 0.24 10.34 5.23
C GLY A 15 1.76 10.12 5.23
N THR A 16 2.24 9.16 6.02
CA THR A 16 3.65 8.75 6.01
C THR A 16 3.95 7.82 4.84
N PHE A 17 3.08 6.85 4.57
CA PHE A 17 3.27 5.88 3.47
C PHE A 17 3.20 6.49 2.07
N ILE A 18 2.38 7.51 1.84
CA ILE A 18 2.29 8.19 0.54
C ILE A 18 3.56 8.97 0.16
N LYS A 19 4.52 9.14 1.07
CA LYS A 19 5.84 9.73 0.77
C LYS A 19 6.70 8.79 -0.08
N SER A 20 6.33 7.52 -0.17
CA SER A 20 7.01 6.56 -1.03
C SER A 20 6.64 6.77 -2.49
N PRO A 21 7.61 6.76 -3.43
CA PRO A 21 7.30 6.79 -4.86
C PRO A 21 6.58 5.53 -5.37
N PHE A 22 6.64 4.42 -4.61
CA PHE A 22 6.05 3.13 -4.99
C PHE A 22 4.60 2.98 -4.52
N ILE A 23 4.14 3.83 -3.61
CA ILE A 23 2.83 3.74 -2.98
C ILE A 23 2.00 4.93 -3.43
N ARG A 24 0.90 4.67 -4.13
CA ARG A 24 -0.04 5.70 -4.56
C ARG A 24 -1.02 6.06 -3.46
N GLN A 25 -1.59 5.06 -2.81
CA GLN A 25 -2.54 5.19 -1.70
C GLN A 25 -2.37 4.00 -0.76
N VAL A 26 -2.74 4.20 0.51
CA VAL A 26 -2.82 3.14 1.51
C VAL A 26 -4.13 3.29 2.25
N PHE A 27 -4.80 2.17 2.49
CA PHE A 27 -5.97 2.11 3.36
C PHE A 27 -5.62 1.25 4.56
N LEU A 28 -5.64 1.84 5.74
CA LEU A 28 -5.34 1.12 6.96
C LEU A 28 -6.57 0.37 7.47
N HIS A 29 -6.42 -0.92 7.75
CA HIS A 29 -7.47 -1.74 8.34
C HIS A 29 -7.08 -2.19 9.75
N ARG A 30 -8.04 -2.14 10.67
CA ARG A 30 -7.85 -2.49 12.09
C ARG A 30 -8.96 -3.41 12.55
N GLU A 31 -8.63 -4.66 12.76
CA GLU A 31 -9.59 -5.69 13.17
C GLU A 31 -9.10 -6.41 14.43
N ASN A 32 -9.17 -5.73 15.59
CA ASN A 32 -8.81 -6.30 16.89
C ASN A 32 -7.54 -7.17 16.89
N ARG A 33 -6.53 -6.77 16.09
CA ARG A 33 -5.22 -7.41 15.97
C ARG A 33 -4.20 -6.57 16.74
N PRO A 34 -3.07 -7.17 17.17
CA PRO A 34 -2.02 -6.42 17.85
C PRO A 34 -1.29 -5.42 16.93
N TYR A 35 -1.48 -5.52 15.61
CA TYR A 35 -0.90 -4.62 14.61
C TYR A 35 -1.93 -4.24 13.53
N PRO A 36 -1.77 -3.08 12.88
CA PRO A 36 -2.59 -2.72 11.73
C PRO A 36 -2.23 -3.55 10.50
N THR A 37 -3.22 -3.80 9.66
CA THR A 37 -3.04 -4.32 8.29
C THR A 37 -3.35 -3.21 7.30
N ALA A 38 -2.93 -3.36 6.04
CA ALA A 38 -3.20 -2.35 5.02
C ALA A 38 -3.53 -2.93 3.65
N LEU A 39 -4.35 -2.20 2.91
CA LEU A 39 -4.49 -2.36 1.47
C LEU A 39 -3.64 -1.27 0.79
N VAL A 40 -2.67 -1.68 -0.02
CA VAL A 40 -1.72 -0.78 -0.68
C VAL A 40 -2.07 -0.66 -2.16
N VAL A 41 -2.29 0.56 -2.62
CA VAL A 41 -2.41 0.84 -4.06
C VAL A 41 -1.02 1.19 -4.56
N THR A 42 -0.48 0.34 -5.41
CA THR A 42 0.88 0.51 -5.92
C THR A 42 0.94 1.51 -7.06
N ASN A 43 2.10 2.15 -7.22
CA ASN A 43 2.39 2.92 -8.42
C ASN A 43 2.82 1.98 -9.54
N ALA A 44 1.90 1.70 -10.47
CA ALA A 44 2.09 0.77 -11.59
C ALA A 44 3.29 1.12 -12.50
N LYS A 45 3.78 2.37 -12.49
CA LYS A 45 4.95 2.78 -13.26
C LYS A 45 6.25 2.67 -12.47
N ALA A 46 6.24 3.12 -11.21
CA ALA A 46 7.47 3.24 -10.42
C ALA A 46 8.08 1.89 -10.03
N ILE A 47 7.26 0.89 -9.67
CA ILE A 47 7.75 -0.43 -9.24
C ILE A 47 8.43 -1.18 -10.40
N PRO A 48 7.82 -1.32 -11.60
CA PRO A 48 8.50 -1.96 -12.73
C PRO A 48 9.77 -1.24 -13.16
N SER A 49 9.78 0.10 -13.20
CA SER A 49 10.97 0.88 -13.53
C SER A 49 12.10 0.72 -12.50
N HIS A 50 11.77 0.52 -11.22
CA HIS A 50 12.75 0.29 -10.17
C HIS A 50 13.34 -1.13 -10.21
N LEU A 51 12.51 -2.13 -10.48
CA LEU A 51 12.93 -3.54 -10.46
C LEU A 51 13.72 -3.98 -11.71
N ARG A 52 13.87 -3.12 -12.73
CA ARG A 52 14.71 -3.28 -13.94
C ARG A 52 15.00 -4.76 -14.29
N LYS A 53 14.00 -5.49 -14.75
CA LYS A 53 14.16 -6.87 -15.22
C LYS A 53 13.62 -7.05 -16.64
N VAL A 54 14.42 -7.81 -17.41
CA VAL A 54 14.27 -8.31 -18.78
C VAL A 54 12.99 -7.88 -19.49
N GLU A 55 13.12 -6.94 -20.42
CA GLU A 55 12.14 -6.75 -21.49
C GLU A 55 11.92 -8.10 -22.18
N ARG A 56 10.69 -8.62 -22.18
CA ARG A 56 10.35 -9.67 -23.16
C ARG A 56 10.38 -9.05 -24.56
N ARG A 57 10.44 -9.91 -25.57
CA ARG A 57 10.46 -9.59 -27.01
C ARG A 57 9.37 -8.57 -27.45
N ASP A 58 8.33 -8.37 -26.64
CA ASP A 58 7.18 -7.50 -26.88
C ASP A 58 7.21 -6.16 -26.12
N GLY A 59 8.31 -5.81 -25.43
CA GLY A 59 8.51 -4.51 -24.79
C GLY A 59 7.77 -4.27 -23.47
N VAL A 60 7.07 -5.27 -22.93
CA VAL A 60 6.35 -5.17 -21.64
C VAL A 60 7.22 -5.70 -20.50
N LEU A 61 7.48 -4.84 -19.50
CA LEU A 61 8.16 -5.21 -18.25
C LEU A 61 7.21 -6.06 -17.39
N ILE A 62 7.39 -7.39 -17.42
CA ILE A 62 6.63 -8.30 -16.56
C ILE A 62 7.39 -8.50 -15.26
N VAL A 63 6.90 -7.88 -14.19
CA VAL A 63 7.38 -8.12 -12.83
C VAL A 63 6.45 -9.12 -12.15
N SER A 64 7.01 -10.15 -11.51
CA SER A 64 6.20 -11.12 -10.76
C SER A 64 5.53 -10.47 -9.55
N GLU A 65 4.33 -10.95 -9.19
CA GLU A 65 3.62 -10.47 -8.00
C GLU A 65 4.44 -10.62 -6.72
N ARG A 66 5.26 -11.67 -6.64
CA ARG A 66 6.18 -11.91 -5.51
C ARG A 66 7.22 -10.79 -5.40
N GLU A 67 7.84 -10.38 -6.50
CA GLU A 67 8.82 -9.30 -6.51
C GLU A 67 8.17 -7.94 -6.20
N LYS A 68 6.96 -7.69 -6.72
CA LYS A 68 6.16 -6.51 -6.35
C LYS A 68 5.90 -6.51 -4.84
N ALA A 69 5.47 -7.63 -4.28
CA ALA A 69 5.22 -7.77 -2.83
C ALA A 69 6.49 -7.55 -2.00
N ASP A 70 7.63 -8.08 -2.44
CA ASP A 70 8.90 -7.89 -1.73
C ASP A 70 9.37 -6.43 -1.75
N CYS A 71 9.21 -5.75 -2.89
CA CYS A 71 9.47 -4.32 -3.04
C CYS A 71 8.59 -3.47 -2.09
N ILE A 72 7.27 -3.73 -2.09
CA ILE A 72 6.32 -3.05 -1.20
C ILE A 72 6.66 -3.32 0.26
N ARG A 73 7.00 -4.57 0.61
CA ARG A 73 7.36 -4.94 1.99
C ARG A 73 8.61 -4.21 2.48
N ALA A 74 9.64 -4.11 1.64
CA ALA A 74 10.85 -3.37 1.96
C ALA A 74 10.54 -1.89 2.17
N GLU A 75 9.66 -1.32 1.34
CA GLU A 75 9.30 0.08 1.41
C GLU A 75 8.41 0.40 2.62
N LEU A 76 7.43 -0.44 2.94
CA LEU A 76 6.64 -0.32 4.15
C LEU A 76 7.54 -0.35 5.39
N ARG A 77 8.54 -1.25 5.43
CA ARG A 77 9.51 -1.30 6.55
C ARG A 77 10.37 -0.04 6.63
N ARG A 78 10.84 0.48 5.49
CA ARG A 78 11.65 1.70 5.42
C ARG A 78 10.87 2.91 5.93
N VAL A 79 9.65 3.09 5.45
CA VAL A 79 8.80 4.24 5.81
C VAL A 79 8.29 4.12 7.25
N SER A 80 8.04 2.90 7.73
CA SER A 80 7.60 2.66 9.11
C SER A 80 8.66 3.02 10.17
N GLN A 81 9.93 3.20 9.82
CA GLN A 81 10.97 3.62 10.79
C GLN A 81 10.65 4.99 11.42
N GLY A 82 9.91 5.86 10.73
CA GLY A 82 9.45 7.14 11.27
C GLY A 82 8.20 7.05 12.16
N LEU A 83 7.62 5.85 12.31
CA LEU A 83 6.39 5.61 13.06
C LEU A 83 6.67 4.79 14.32
N PRO A 84 5.85 4.94 15.39
CA PRO A 84 5.95 4.07 16.55
C PRO A 84 5.69 2.61 16.16
N ALA A 85 6.38 1.67 16.79
CA ALA A 85 6.33 0.23 16.44
C ALA A 85 4.91 -0.35 16.32
N ARG A 86 3.98 0.11 17.18
CA ARG A 86 2.57 -0.28 17.16
C ARG A 86 1.80 0.12 15.89
N ALA A 87 2.31 1.08 15.14
CA ALA A 87 1.74 1.58 13.89
C ALA A 87 2.36 0.92 12.65
N HIS A 88 3.33 0.01 12.83
CA HIS A 88 3.99 -0.68 11.73
C HIS A 88 3.01 -1.64 11.05
N VAL A 89 2.94 -1.55 9.72
CA VAL A 89 2.10 -2.45 8.92
C VAL A 89 2.88 -3.73 8.62
N HIS A 90 2.50 -4.82 9.29
CA HIS A 90 3.17 -6.11 9.13
C HIS A 90 2.56 -6.99 8.03
N ARG A 91 1.26 -6.82 7.76
CA ARG A 91 0.54 -7.56 6.71
C ARG A 91 -0.17 -6.60 5.79
N PHE A 92 -0.10 -6.87 4.50
CA PHE A 92 -0.74 -6.06 3.49
C PHE A 92 -1.26 -6.93 2.33
N ALA A 93 -2.27 -6.41 1.67
CA ALA A 93 -2.63 -6.78 0.31
C ALA A 93 -2.29 -5.60 -0.60
N PHE A 94 -2.10 -5.84 -1.90
CA PHE A 94 -1.84 -4.77 -2.86
C PHE A 94 -2.69 -4.90 -4.11
N ILE A 95 -3.01 -3.75 -4.70
CA ILE A 95 -3.74 -3.62 -5.97
C ILE A 95 -3.05 -2.56 -6.83
N GLU A 96 -3.27 -2.60 -8.15
CA GLU A 96 -2.69 -1.64 -9.07
C GLU A 96 -3.52 -0.35 -9.16
N GLU A 97 -4.85 -0.47 -9.11
CA GLU A 97 -5.75 0.67 -9.21
C GLU A 97 -6.99 0.52 -8.33
N CYS A 98 -7.44 1.63 -7.73
CA CYS A 98 -8.79 1.77 -7.20
C CYS A 98 -9.68 2.27 -8.33
N THR A 99 -10.74 1.53 -8.66
CA THR A 99 -11.68 1.90 -9.72
C THR A 99 -13.12 1.78 -9.21
N LEU A 100 -14.07 2.35 -9.95
CA LEU A 100 -15.48 2.08 -9.72
C LEU A 100 -15.81 0.61 -10.05
N ALA A 101 -15.16 0.05 -11.07
CA ALA A 101 -15.38 -1.31 -11.55
C ALA A 101 -14.97 -2.40 -10.53
N ASN A 102 -13.92 -2.15 -9.73
CA ASN A 102 -13.53 -3.06 -8.64
C ASN A 102 -14.21 -2.72 -7.30
N GLY A 103 -15.15 -1.76 -7.29
CA GLY A 103 -15.93 -1.39 -6.11
C GLY A 103 -15.13 -0.71 -4.99
N VAL A 104 -13.85 -0.37 -5.23
CA VAL A 104 -12.99 0.25 -4.20
C VAL A 104 -13.24 1.76 -4.10
N ILE A 105 -13.75 2.39 -5.16
CA ILE A 105 -14.19 3.79 -5.15
C ILE A 105 -15.72 3.83 -5.17
N THR A 106 -16.31 4.69 -4.34
CA THR A 106 -17.72 5.06 -4.45
C THR A 106 -17.87 6.31 -5.31
N CYS A 107 -18.89 6.35 -6.18
CA CYS A 107 -19.24 7.58 -6.90
C CYS A 107 -19.58 8.67 -5.88
N LYS A 108 -18.95 9.85 -6.00
CA LYS A 108 -19.44 11.04 -5.31
C LYS A 108 -20.77 11.44 -5.94
N TYR A 109 -21.89 11.07 -5.31
CA TYR A 109 -23.17 11.69 -5.62
C TYR A 109 -23.15 13.11 -5.05
N THR A 110 -22.85 14.10 -5.90
CA THR A 110 -23.24 15.49 -5.63
C THR A 110 -24.71 15.61 -5.98
N PHE A 111 -25.57 15.69 -4.97
CA PHE A 111 -26.91 16.25 -5.15
C PHE A 111 -26.71 17.74 -5.44
N ALA A 112 -26.93 18.13 -6.69
CA ALA A 112 -27.00 19.53 -7.11
C ALA A 112 -28.37 20.11 -6.77
#